data_AF-C2Y017-F1
#
_entry.id   AF-C2Y017-F1
#
_cell.length_a   1.000
_cell.length_b   1.000
_cell.length_c   1.000
_cell.angle_alpha   90.00
_cell.angle_beta   90.00
_cell.angle_gamma   90.00
#
_symmetry.space_group_name_H-M   'P 1'
#
loop_
_entity.id
_entity.type
_entity.pdbx_description
1 polymer ?
#
loop_
_entity_poly.entity_id
_entity_poly.type
_entity_poly.pdbx_seq_one_letter_code
_entity_poly.pdbx_strand_id
1 'polypeptide(L)'
;MTFVCMLAFLVVPFGQASANVADGTYDINYVIQKAENDSASMANDYFEKPAKLIVKNGEMRVQIPMNHSAWITEFKAPENGNFVDAKVVSKDESADKRTVEFKIDDLSKPAAAKIHVVVPNVNYDHNYTIRFAFDANVKAVGGENKATAATKNEDQTQKNTQVKEEVKKEESKETNKDVNKGTNESGKAEKTDNPKTSDEARIGLFAALLLISGVFLIRKVKLGK
;
A
#
# COMPACT_ATOMS: atom_id res chain seq x y z
N MET A 1 -4.90 -52.17 -46.19
CA MET A 1 -5.66 -51.06 -45.58
C MET A 1 -6.32 -51.65 -44.34
N THR A 2 -5.86 -51.35 -43.14
CA THR A 2 -6.21 -50.11 -42.43
C THR A 2 -5.12 -49.71 -41.42
N PHE A 3 -4.75 -48.43 -41.47
CA PHE A 3 -3.81 -47.76 -40.56
C PHE A 3 -4.57 -47.37 -39.29
N VAL A 4 -4.16 -47.89 -38.12
CA VAL A 4 -4.70 -47.44 -36.82
C VAL A 4 -3.79 -46.31 -36.32
N CYS A 5 -4.25 -45.07 -36.49
CA CYS A 5 -3.63 -43.88 -35.91
C CYS A 5 -3.87 -43.87 -34.40
N MET A 6 -2.86 -44.28 -33.64
CA MET A 6 -2.76 -44.07 -32.20
C MET A 6 -2.51 -42.58 -31.95
N LEU A 7 -3.57 -41.83 -31.61
CA LEU A 7 -3.46 -40.45 -31.17
C LEU A 7 -2.86 -40.43 -29.75
N ALA A 8 -1.55 -40.27 -29.68
CA ALA A 8 -0.87 -39.92 -28.44
C ALA A 8 -1.21 -38.46 -28.09
N PHE A 9 -2.17 -38.26 -27.19
CA PHE A 9 -2.31 -36.98 -26.49
C PHE A 9 -1.08 -36.80 -25.60
N LEU A 10 -0.08 -36.07 -26.10
CA LEU A 10 0.93 -35.45 -25.26
C LEU A 10 0.21 -34.45 -24.35
N VAL A 11 -0.02 -34.86 -23.11
CA VAL A 11 -0.42 -33.98 -22.04
C VAL A 11 0.79 -33.09 -21.76
N VAL A 12 0.84 -31.93 -22.40
CA VAL A 12 1.84 -30.90 -22.07
C VAL A 12 1.46 -30.39 -20.68
N PRO A 13 2.32 -30.53 -19.65
CA PRO A 13 2.06 -29.83 -18.40
C PRO A 13 2.16 -28.34 -18.72
N PHE A 14 1.03 -27.63 -18.59
CA PHE A 14 0.99 -26.18 -18.55
C PHE A 14 1.74 -25.73 -17.29
N GLY A 15 3.07 -25.79 -17.33
CA GLY A 15 3.93 -25.12 -16.38
C GLY A 15 3.83 -23.64 -16.67
N GLN A 16 2.87 -22.96 -16.03
CA GLN A 16 2.86 -21.52 -16.04
C GLN A 16 4.19 -21.07 -15.42
N ALA A 17 4.97 -20.29 -16.18
CA ALA A 17 6.19 -19.67 -15.70
C ALA A 17 5.81 -18.62 -14.65
N SER A 18 5.56 -19.10 -13.43
CA SER A 18 5.45 -18.24 -12.26
C SER A 18 6.86 -17.88 -11.80
N ALA A 19 7.03 -16.66 -11.30
CA ALA A 19 8.30 -16.20 -10.76
C ALA A 19 8.86 -17.27 -9.81
N ASN A 20 10.09 -17.75 -10.07
CA ASN A 20 10.69 -18.87 -9.36
C ASN A 20 11.17 -18.42 -7.98
N VAL A 21 10.22 -18.17 -7.08
CA VAL A 21 10.46 -17.94 -5.65
C VAL A 21 10.63 -19.31 -5.02
N ALA A 22 11.69 -19.49 -4.23
CA ALA A 22 11.92 -20.74 -3.52
C ALA A 22 10.82 -21.00 -2.48
N ASP A 23 10.65 -22.26 -2.11
CA ASP A 23 9.73 -22.63 -1.04
C ASP A 23 10.14 -21.96 0.28
N GLY A 24 9.17 -21.36 0.98
CA GLY A 24 9.43 -20.58 2.17
C GLY A 24 8.27 -19.68 2.58
N THR A 25 8.48 -18.93 3.66
CA THR A 25 7.57 -17.88 4.11
C THR A 25 8.30 -16.53 4.07
N TYR A 26 7.68 -15.55 3.45
CA TYR A 26 8.24 -14.24 3.20
C TYR A 26 7.27 -13.16 3.68
N ASP A 27 7.80 -12.06 4.19
CA ASP A 27 7.05 -10.81 4.29
C ASP A 27 7.10 -10.10 2.94
N ILE A 28 5.93 -9.65 2.47
CA ILE A 28 5.75 -9.00 1.19
C ILE A 28 5.01 -7.68 1.38
N ASN A 29 5.59 -6.60 0.85
CA ASN A 29 4.93 -5.31 0.79
C ASN A 29 4.00 -5.25 -0.43
N TYR A 30 2.98 -4.40 -0.34
CA TYR A 30 2.03 -4.20 -1.42
C TYR A 30 1.30 -2.87 -1.25
N VAL A 31 0.71 -2.42 -2.35
CA VAL A 31 -0.21 -1.28 -2.39
C VAL A 31 -1.54 -1.75 -2.95
N ILE A 32 -2.64 -1.34 -2.31
CA ILE A 32 -3.96 -1.51 -2.91
C ILE A 32 -4.19 -0.38 -3.89
N GLN A 33 -4.37 -0.73 -5.16
CA GLN A 33 -4.67 0.19 -6.25
C GLN A 33 -6.16 0.21 -6.58
N LYS A 34 -6.58 1.27 -7.27
CA LYS A 34 -7.93 1.38 -7.85
C LYS A 34 -8.12 0.31 -8.94
N ALA A 35 -9.38 0.03 -9.29
CA ALA A 35 -9.68 -0.92 -10.36
C ALA A 35 -9.20 -0.42 -11.73
N GLU A 36 -9.37 0.87 -11.99
CA GLU A 36 -9.22 1.45 -13.33
C GLU A 36 -7.79 1.92 -13.63
N ASN A 37 -6.96 2.13 -12.59
CA ASN A 37 -5.61 2.66 -12.75
C ASN A 37 -4.73 2.36 -11.53
N ASP A 38 -3.43 2.61 -11.69
CA ASP A 38 -2.39 2.19 -10.75
C ASP A 38 -2.21 3.13 -9.54
N SER A 39 -3.11 4.11 -9.39
CA SER A 39 -3.12 4.98 -8.21
C SER A 39 -3.56 4.20 -6.97
N ALA A 40 -3.03 4.58 -5.81
CA ALA A 40 -3.48 4.02 -4.53
C ALA A 40 -5.00 4.20 -4.35
N SER A 41 -5.64 3.16 -3.85
CA SER A 41 -7.04 3.15 -3.43
C SER A 41 -7.15 3.66 -2.00
N MET A 42 -8.28 4.30 -1.66
CA MET A 42 -8.62 4.58 -0.27
C MET A 42 -8.71 3.30 0.57
N ALA A 43 -9.03 2.16 -0.08
CA ALA A 43 -9.04 0.86 0.58
C ALA A 43 -7.67 0.49 1.16
N ASN A 44 -6.56 1.06 0.64
CA ASN A 44 -5.21 0.73 1.08
C ASN A 44 -5.02 0.83 2.59
N ASP A 45 -5.63 1.80 3.26
CA ASP A 45 -5.40 2.04 4.69
C ASP A 45 -6.08 0.99 5.59
N TYR A 46 -6.99 0.18 5.01
CA TYR A 46 -7.70 -0.89 5.71
C TYR A 46 -7.00 -2.24 5.63
N PHE A 47 -5.90 -2.33 4.89
CA PHE A 47 -5.08 -3.54 4.76
C PHE A 47 -3.70 -3.32 5.36
N GLU A 48 -3.30 -4.17 6.29
CA GLU A 48 -2.05 -4.02 7.04
C GLU A 48 -0.85 -4.52 6.24
N LYS A 49 0.31 -3.86 6.42
CA LYS A 49 1.57 -4.23 5.77
C LYS A 49 2.65 -4.56 6.81
N PRO A 50 3.58 -5.47 6.50
CA PRO A 50 3.60 -6.34 5.31
C PRO A 50 2.55 -7.46 5.41
N ALA A 51 2.22 -8.06 4.25
CA ALA A 51 1.51 -9.34 4.21
C ALA A 51 2.50 -10.51 4.30
N LYS A 52 1.99 -11.73 4.45
CA LYS A 52 2.80 -12.95 4.35
C LYS A 52 2.58 -13.64 3.01
N LEU A 53 3.67 -14.01 2.35
CA LEU A 53 3.69 -14.87 1.18
C LEU A 53 4.21 -16.26 1.61
N ILE A 54 3.44 -17.30 1.30
CA ILE A 54 3.81 -18.69 1.54
C ILE A 54 3.99 -19.35 0.17
N VAL A 55 5.19 -19.86 -0.08
CA VAL A 55 5.54 -20.58 -1.31
C VAL A 55 5.78 -22.04 -0.98
N LYS A 56 5.09 -22.94 -1.65
CA LYS A 56 5.23 -24.39 -1.46
C LYS A 56 5.03 -25.12 -2.79
N ASN A 57 6.03 -25.89 -3.21
CA ASN A 57 6.02 -26.63 -4.47
C ASN A 57 5.66 -25.75 -5.68
N GLY A 58 6.14 -24.51 -5.71
CA GLY A 58 5.83 -23.54 -6.76
C GLY A 58 4.42 -22.92 -6.71
N GLU A 59 3.59 -23.28 -5.72
CA GLU A 59 2.33 -22.59 -5.46
C GLU A 59 2.53 -21.44 -4.46
N MET A 60 2.02 -20.26 -4.81
CA MET A 60 2.07 -19.06 -3.97
C MET A 60 0.70 -18.76 -3.37
N ARG A 61 0.66 -18.60 -2.04
CA ARG A 61 -0.52 -18.11 -1.31
C ARG A 61 -0.14 -16.91 -0.47
N VAL A 62 -0.98 -15.89 -0.47
CA VAL A 62 -0.78 -14.68 0.32
C VAL A 62 -1.78 -14.63 1.46
N GLN A 63 -1.30 -14.25 2.64
CA GLN A 63 -2.11 -13.98 3.82
C GLN A 63 -2.14 -12.46 4.05
N ILE A 64 -3.32 -11.88 3.82
CA ILE A 64 -3.56 -10.44 3.88
C ILE A 64 -4.28 -10.10 5.19
N PRO A 65 -3.59 -9.47 6.16
CA PRO A 65 -4.23 -8.90 7.33
C PRO A 65 -5.01 -7.63 6.95
N MET A 66 -6.22 -7.49 7.51
CA MET A 66 -7.06 -6.30 7.37
C MET A 66 -7.57 -5.83 8.73
N ASN A 67 -7.70 -4.52 8.85
CA ASN A 67 -8.30 -3.83 9.99
C ASN A 67 -9.73 -3.39 9.65
N HIS A 68 -10.48 -2.96 10.66
CA HIS A 68 -11.91 -2.66 10.53
C HIS A 68 -12.66 -3.79 9.82
N SER A 69 -12.38 -5.03 10.22
CA SER A 69 -12.86 -6.23 9.55
C SER A 69 -14.38 -6.25 9.42
N ALA A 70 -15.11 -5.67 10.37
CA ALA A 70 -16.56 -5.58 10.34
C ALA A 70 -17.10 -4.80 9.13
N TRP A 71 -16.31 -3.87 8.57
CA TRP A 71 -16.76 -3.04 7.43
C TRP A 71 -16.68 -3.78 6.10
N ILE A 72 -15.77 -4.74 5.95
CA ILE A 72 -15.64 -5.53 4.73
C ILE A 72 -16.47 -6.82 4.92
N THR A 73 -17.71 -6.80 4.48
CA THR A 73 -18.66 -7.91 4.66
C THR A 73 -18.37 -9.09 3.74
N GLU A 74 -17.92 -8.82 2.51
CA GLU A 74 -17.48 -9.83 1.55
C GLU A 74 -16.08 -9.50 1.03
N PHE A 75 -15.26 -10.54 0.88
CA PHE A 75 -13.95 -10.45 0.24
C PHE A 75 -13.79 -11.62 -0.71
N LYS A 76 -13.82 -11.34 -2.02
CA LYS A 76 -13.71 -12.34 -3.07
C LYS A 76 -12.38 -12.21 -3.81
N ALA A 77 -11.59 -13.27 -3.77
CA ALA A 77 -10.27 -13.37 -4.36
C ALA A 77 -10.31 -14.14 -5.68
N PRO A 78 -9.30 -13.99 -6.55
CA PRO A 78 -9.23 -14.73 -7.80
C PRO A 78 -8.93 -16.21 -7.53
N GLU A 79 -9.72 -17.10 -8.12
CA GLU A 79 -9.49 -18.53 -8.12
C GLU A 79 -9.96 -19.13 -9.45
N ASN A 80 -9.05 -19.78 -10.19
CA ASN A 80 -9.34 -20.47 -11.47
C ASN A 80 -10.14 -19.61 -12.48
N GLY A 81 -9.79 -18.34 -12.61
CA GLY A 81 -10.45 -17.39 -13.53
C GLY A 81 -11.77 -16.80 -13.04
N ASN A 82 -12.22 -17.15 -11.83
CA ASN A 82 -13.42 -16.62 -11.18
C ASN A 82 -13.06 -15.85 -9.90
N PHE A 83 -14.06 -15.24 -9.27
CA PHE A 83 -13.93 -14.61 -7.95
C PHE A 83 -14.75 -15.41 -6.92
N VAL A 84 -14.08 -15.88 -5.88
CA VAL A 84 -14.69 -16.70 -4.81
C VAL A 84 -14.35 -16.12 -3.45
N ASP A 85 -15.16 -16.40 -2.43
CA ASP A 85 -14.88 -15.92 -1.08
C ASP A 85 -13.53 -16.43 -0.58
N ALA A 86 -12.67 -15.50 -0.12
CA ALA A 86 -11.36 -15.86 0.36
C ALA A 86 -11.43 -16.60 1.70
N LYS A 87 -10.51 -17.53 1.90
CA LYS A 87 -10.41 -18.31 3.13
C LYS A 87 -9.95 -17.41 4.27
N VAL A 88 -10.71 -17.36 5.37
CA VAL A 88 -10.27 -16.69 6.61
C VAL A 88 -9.33 -17.63 7.38
N VAL A 89 -8.12 -17.18 7.69
CA VAL A 89 -7.09 -17.96 8.41
C VAL A 89 -6.87 -17.49 9.84
N SER A 90 -7.27 -16.26 10.16
CA SER A 90 -7.23 -15.72 11.53
C SER A 90 -8.28 -14.62 11.69
N LYS A 91 -8.82 -14.48 12.90
CA LYS A 91 -9.79 -13.45 13.28
C LYS A 91 -9.51 -12.99 14.71
N ASP A 92 -9.47 -11.68 14.91
CA ASP A 92 -9.41 -11.03 16.21
C ASP A 92 -10.60 -10.07 16.30
N GLU A 93 -11.65 -10.49 17.00
CA GLU A 93 -12.87 -9.70 17.15
C GLU A 93 -12.68 -8.51 18.09
N SER A 94 -11.72 -8.58 19.02
CA SER A 94 -11.47 -7.50 19.99
C SER A 94 -10.75 -6.34 19.33
N ALA A 95 -9.82 -6.63 18.41
CA ALA A 95 -9.10 -5.63 17.63
C ALA A 95 -9.81 -5.25 16.31
N ASP A 96 -10.95 -5.88 16.00
CA ASP A 96 -11.65 -5.81 14.71
C ASP A 96 -10.71 -6.06 13.51
N LYS A 97 -9.97 -7.17 13.57
CA LYS A 97 -9.04 -7.60 12.52
C LYS A 97 -9.34 -8.99 12.03
N ARG A 98 -8.99 -9.27 10.78
CA ARG A 98 -8.94 -10.62 10.24
C ARG A 98 -7.81 -10.78 9.24
N THR A 99 -7.41 -12.01 8.99
CA THR A 99 -6.46 -12.35 7.93
C THR A 99 -7.13 -13.30 6.96
N VAL A 100 -7.11 -12.96 5.67
CA VAL A 100 -7.61 -13.81 4.58
C VAL A 100 -6.45 -14.39 3.78
N GLU A 101 -6.64 -15.58 3.23
CA GLU A 101 -5.67 -16.30 2.42
C GLU A 101 -6.25 -16.59 1.04
N PHE A 102 -5.46 -16.32 0.01
CA PHE A 102 -5.80 -16.67 -1.37
C PHE A 102 -4.55 -16.96 -2.22
N LYS A 103 -4.76 -17.64 -3.34
CA LYS A 103 -3.70 -18.00 -4.29
C LYS A 103 -3.35 -16.81 -5.17
N ILE A 104 -2.06 -16.69 -5.52
CA ILE A 104 -1.56 -15.73 -6.51
C ILE A 104 -0.80 -16.50 -7.58
N ASP A 105 -1.06 -16.20 -8.84
CA ASP A 105 -0.38 -16.86 -9.96
C ASP A 105 0.89 -16.12 -10.40
N ASP A 106 0.94 -14.80 -10.22
CA ASP A 106 2.03 -13.94 -10.71
C ASP A 106 2.18 -12.69 -9.84
N LEU A 107 3.34 -12.56 -9.16
CA LEU A 107 3.65 -11.38 -8.32
C LEU A 107 4.00 -10.14 -9.13
N SER A 108 4.30 -10.27 -10.43
CA SER A 108 4.62 -9.13 -11.30
C SER A 108 3.40 -8.36 -11.80
N LYS A 109 2.20 -8.90 -11.58
CA LYS A 109 0.93 -8.32 -12.01
C LYS A 109 0.03 -8.02 -10.82
N PRO A 110 -0.74 -6.91 -10.86
CA PRO A 110 -1.71 -6.65 -9.81
C PRO A 110 -2.80 -7.73 -9.78
N ALA A 111 -3.05 -8.31 -8.60
CA ALA A 111 -4.11 -9.28 -8.40
C ALA A 111 -5.42 -8.57 -8.05
N ALA A 112 -6.43 -8.69 -8.90
CA ALA A 112 -7.74 -8.10 -8.63
C ALA A 112 -8.48 -8.89 -7.54
N ALA A 113 -9.23 -8.20 -6.68
CA ALA A 113 -10.18 -8.76 -5.73
C ALA A 113 -11.45 -7.92 -5.71
N LYS A 114 -12.58 -8.51 -5.31
CA LYS A 114 -13.85 -7.81 -5.12
C LYS A 114 -14.19 -7.74 -3.65
N ILE A 115 -14.58 -6.57 -3.19
CA ILE A 115 -14.98 -6.35 -1.79
C ILE A 115 -16.37 -5.73 -1.73
N HIS A 116 -17.13 -6.11 -0.72
CA HIS A 116 -18.36 -5.43 -0.33
C HIS A 116 -18.10 -4.71 0.98
N VAL A 117 -18.33 -3.41 1.00
CA VAL A 117 -18.05 -2.55 2.15
C VAL A 117 -19.35 -1.97 2.67
N VAL A 118 -19.65 -2.23 3.93
CA VAL A 118 -20.84 -1.76 4.64
C VAL A 118 -20.44 -1.04 5.91
N VAL A 119 -20.86 0.22 6.07
CA VAL A 119 -20.64 0.99 7.31
C VAL A 119 -21.99 1.46 7.85
N PRO A 120 -22.56 0.77 8.86
CA PRO A 120 -23.93 1.00 9.32
C PRO A 120 -24.22 2.44 9.78
N ASN A 121 -23.23 3.11 10.39
CA ASN A 121 -23.41 4.43 11.02
C ASN A 121 -23.48 5.59 10.02
N VAL A 122 -23.15 5.35 8.74
CA VAL A 122 -23.13 6.38 7.69
C VAL A 122 -23.92 5.93 6.44
N ASN A 123 -24.68 4.83 6.56
CA ASN A 123 -25.50 4.27 5.49
C ASN A 123 -24.72 4.01 4.18
N TYR A 124 -23.47 3.58 4.33
CA TYR A 124 -22.55 3.29 3.23
C TYR A 124 -22.62 1.80 2.90
N ASP A 125 -22.89 1.47 1.64
CA ASP A 125 -23.00 0.10 1.14
C ASP A 125 -22.55 0.10 -0.33
N HIS A 126 -21.33 -0.37 -0.58
CA HIS A 126 -20.74 -0.33 -1.92
C HIS A 126 -19.89 -1.55 -2.22
N ASN A 127 -19.94 -1.96 -3.49
CA ASN A 127 -19.10 -3.01 -4.03
C ASN A 127 -17.95 -2.38 -4.82
N TYR A 128 -16.73 -2.84 -4.56
CA TYR A 128 -15.53 -2.37 -5.24
C TYR A 128 -14.73 -3.52 -5.82
N THR A 129 -14.08 -3.25 -6.94
CA THR A 129 -12.92 -4.02 -7.37
C THR A 129 -11.67 -3.27 -6.89
N ILE A 130 -10.75 -3.97 -6.27
CA ILE A 130 -9.44 -3.46 -5.85
C ILE A 130 -8.34 -4.32 -6.47
N ARG A 131 -7.13 -3.78 -6.60
CA ARG A 131 -6.00 -4.52 -7.14
C ARG A 131 -4.83 -4.52 -6.16
N PHE A 132 -4.33 -5.69 -5.81
CA PHE A 132 -3.14 -5.87 -4.98
C PHE A 132 -1.90 -5.79 -5.87
N ALA A 133 -1.18 -4.69 -5.83
CA ALA A 133 0.13 -4.55 -6.48
C ALA A 133 1.20 -4.93 -5.47
N PHE A 134 1.74 -6.14 -5.61
CA PHE A 134 2.80 -6.66 -4.74
C PHE A 134 4.17 -6.13 -5.14
N ASP A 135 5.00 -5.87 -4.14
CA ASP A 135 6.42 -5.62 -4.35
C ASP A 135 7.14 -6.97 -4.47
N ALA A 136 7.70 -7.27 -5.64
CA ALA A 136 8.41 -8.51 -5.90
C ALA A 136 9.69 -8.67 -5.06
N ASN A 137 10.14 -7.61 -4.36
CA ASN A 137 11.24 -7.65 -3.41
C ASN A 137 10.77 -8.24 -2.06
N VAL A 138 10.65 -9.56 -2.00
CA VAL A 138 10.22 -10.30 -0.81
C VAL A 138 11.33 -10.44 0.23
N LYS A 139 10.98 -10.37 1.53
CA LYS A 139 11.93 -10.56 2.64
C LYS A 139 11.63 -11.86 3.36
N ALA A 140 12.61 -12.73 3.58
CA ALA A 140 12.38 -13.99 4.30
C ALA A 140 12.00 -13.73 5.77
N VAL A 141 11.01 -14.45 6.29
CA VAL A 141 10.63 -14.37 7.70
C VAL A 141 11.63 -15.19 8.52
N GLY A 142 12.51 -14.52 9.29
CA GLY A 142 13.36 -15.17 10.29
C GLY A 142 14.86 -15.36 9.98
N GLY A 143 15.43 -14.72 8.96
CA GLY A 143 16.88 -14.78 8.72
C GLY A 143 17.32 -14.15 7.40
N GLU A 144 18.55 -13.63 7.38
CA GLU A 144 19.12 -12.69 6.40
C GLU A 144 18.89 -13.01 4.91
N ASN A 145 18.70 -11.92 4.16
CA ASN A 145 18.47 -11.85 2.72
C ASN A 145 19.32 -12.83 1.91
N LYS A 146 18.67 -13.81 1.29
CA LYS A 146 19.14 -14.40 0.01
C LYS A 146 18.12 -14.13 -1.08
N ALA A 147 18.07 -12.88 -1.53
CA ALA A 147 17.60 -12.56 -2.87
C ALA A 147 18.73 -12.94 -3.86
N THR A 148 18.68 -14.15 -4.40
CA THR A 148 19.49 -14.52 -5.57
C THR A 148 18.73 -14.09 -6.81
N ALA A 149 18.98 -12.88 -7.29
CA ALA A 149 18.65 -12.48 -8.65
C ALA A 149 19.85 -12.82 -9.57
N ALA A 150 19.65 -13.80 -10.43
CA ALA A 150 20.49 -14.17 -11.57
C ALA A 150 19.55 -14.13 -12.78
N THR A 151 19.81 -13.54 -13.96
CA THR A 151 21.00 -12.97 -14.59
C THR A 151 20.47 -12.09 -15.72
N LYS A 152 21.02 -10.88 -15.92
CA LYS A 152 21.14 -10.29 -17.26
C LYS A 152 22.50 -9.61 -17.34
N ASN A 153 23.45 -10.28 -18.00
CA ASN A 153 24.73 -9.68 -18.35
C ASN A 153 24.57 -8.70 -19.52
N GLU A 154 25.44 -7.70 -19.44
CA GLU A 154 25.57 -6.47 -20.19
C GLU A 154 25.93 -6.67 -21.67
N ASP A 155 25.60 -5.66 -22.50
CA ASP A 155 26.68 -4.95 -23.19
C ASP A 155 26.38 -3.44 -23.28
N GLN A 156 27.45 -2.67 -23.24
CA GLN A 156 27.62 -1.30 -22.80
C GLN A 156 27.38 -0.30 -23.93
N THR A 157 27.08 0.96 -23.58
CA THR A 157 27.90 2.09 -24.07
C THR A 157 27.78 3.27 -23.10
N GLN A 158 28.95 3.72 -22.70
CA GLN A 158 29.27 4.78 -21.75
C GLN A 158 28.90 6.18 -22.29
N LYS A 159 28.51 7.09 -21.40
CA LYS A 159 29.08 8.46 -21.38
C LYS A 159 29.05 9.06 -19.98
N ASN A 160 30.24 9.17 -19.41
CA ASN A 160 30.60 9.91 -18.21
C ASN A 160 30.67 11.41 -18.50
N THR A 161 30.20 12.29 -17.60
CA THR A 161 30.87 13.55 -17.24
C THR A 161 30.34 14.03 -15.89
N GLN A 162 31.27 14.16 -14.94
CA GLN A 162 31.17 14.72 -13.60
C GLN A 162 31.12 16.25 -13.58
N VAL A 163 30.47 16.83 -12.56
CA VAL A 163 30.96 17.95 -11.68
C VAL A 163 30.15 17.84 -10.37
N LYS A 164 30.67 17.31 -9.25
CA LYS A 164 31.52 17.86 -8.17
C LYS A 164 30.90 18.98 -7.30
N GLU A 165 30.65 18.59 -6.04
CA GLU A 165 30.73 19.30 -4.74
C GLU A 165 30.04 20.66 -4.52
N GLU A 166 29.30 20.80 -3.41
CA GLU A 166 29.91 21.26 -2.15
C GLU A 166 29.05 20.92 -0.91
N VAL A 167 29.74 20.48 0.13
CA VAL A 167 29.28 20.24 1.50
C VAL A 167 29.52 21.51 2.30
N LYS A 168 28.59 21.91 3.18
CA LYS A 168 28.99 22.64 4.39
C LYS A 168 28.20 22.19 5.62
N LYS A 169 28.99 21.81 6.62
CA LYS A 169 28.70 21.39 8.00
C LYS A 169 28.81 22.63 8.90
N GLU A 170 28.10 22.62 10.02
CA GLU A 170 28.41 23.23 11.35
C GLU A 170 27.08 23.59 12.06
N GLU A 171 26.89 23.59 13.37
CA GLU A 171 27.31 22.82 14.54
C GLU A 171 26.68 23.53 15.77
N SER A 172 26.10 22.77 16.70
CA SER A 172 25.88 23.08 18.14
C SER A 172 25.01 24.30 18.58
N LYS A 173 24.04 24.05 19.48
CA LYS A 173 24.20 24.21 20.94
C LYS A 173 22.88 23.99 21.70
N GLU A 174 22.95 23.07 22.66
CA GLU A 174 22.13 23.03 23.87
C GLU A 174 22.20 24.36 24.64
N THR A 175 21.11 24.75 25.29
CA THR A 175 21.17 25.30 26.65
C THR A 175 19.85 25.02 27.38
N ASN A 176 19.95 24.13 28.36
CA ASN A 176 19.02 23.97 29.48
C ASN A 176 19.01 25.25 30.33
N LYS A 177 17.84 25.72 30.76
CA LYS A 177 17.75 26.48 32.03
C LYS A 177 16.36 26.33 32.67
N ASP A 178 16.38 25.45 33.65
CA ASP A 178 15.46 25.32 34.78
C ASP A 178 15.46 26.61 35.62
N VAL A 179 14.27 27.16 35.94
CA VAL A 179 14.03 27.94 37.17
C VAL A 179 12.59 27.70 37.64
N ASN A 180 12.48 26.84 38.64
CA ASN A 180 11.42 26.69 39.63
C ASN A 180 11.06 28.00 40.38
N LYS A 181 9.76 28.31 40.56
CA LYS A 181 9.24 28.99 41.78
C LYS A 181 7.70 28.87 41.97
N GLY A 182 7.30 27.92 42.81
CA GLY A 182 6.39 28.05 43.97
C GLY A 182 5.01 28.75 43.90
N THR A 183 3.96 27.93 44.03
CA THR A 183 2.85 27.94 45.02
C THR A 183 1.84 29.13 45.13
N ASN A 184 0.55 28.88 44.82
CA ASN A 184 -0.56 28.62 45.79
C ASN A 184 -2.00 28.82 45.21
N GLU A 185 -2.83 27.79 45.44
CA GLU A 185 -4.28 27.70 45.73
C GLU A 185 -5.42 28.34 44.88
N SER A 186 -6.28 27.41 44.42
CA SER A 186 -7.77 27.35 44.51
C SER A 186 -8.66 28.28 43.65
N GLY A 187 -9.50 27.67 42.79
CA GLY A 187 -10.69 28.32 42.23
C GLY A 187 -11.23 27.84 40.87
N LYS A 188 -11.81 26.63 40.82
CA LYS A 188 -12.91 26.14 39.95
C LYS A 188 -13.30 26.95 38.68
N ALA A 189 -12.95 26.42 37.49
CA ALA A 189 -13.76 26.45 36.25
C ALA A 189 -13.12 25.56 35.16
N GLU A 190 -13.54 24.30 35.05
CA GLU A 190 -13.03 23.38 34.03
C GLU A 190 -13.72 23.66 32.69
N LYS A 191 -13.03 24.39 31.79
CA LYS A 191 -13.27 24.38 30.35
C LYS A 191 -12.34 23.34 29.75
N THR A 192 -12.90 22.43 28.98
CA THR A 192 -12.17 21.41 28.21
C THR A 192 -11.21 22.08 27.21
N ASP A 193 -9.95 21.65 27.24
CA ASP A 193 -8.90 22.07 26.31
C ASP A 193 -9.14 21.44 24.93
N ASN A 194 -9.38 22.29 23.93
CA ASN A 194 -9.26 21.93 22.52
C ASN A 194 -7.75 21.83 22.18
N PRO A 195 -7.26 20.79 21.49
CA PRO A 195 -5.85 20.71 21.12
C PRO A 195 -5.47 21.92 20.28
N LYS A 196 -4.39 22.61 20.68
CA LYS A 196 -3.77 23.69 19.89
C LYS A 196 -3.25 23.06 18.60
N THR A 197 -3.84 23.39 17.45
CA THR A 197 -3.16 23.28 16.18
C THR A 197 -2.05 24.32 16.19
N SER A 198 -0.87 23.92 16.66
CA SER A 198 0.38 24.68 16.53
C SER A 198 0.90 24.71 15.08
N ASP A 199 0.02 24.54 14.10
CA ASP A 199 0.34 24.85 12.72
C ASP A 199 0.27 26.37 12.61
N GLU A 200 1.45 26.98 12.50
CA GLU A 200 1.58 28.31 11.92
C GLU A 200 1.18 28.20 10.44
N ALA A 201 -0.12 28.00 10.18
CA ALA A 201 -0.67 28.12 8.86
C ALA A 201 -0.30 29.52 8.41
N ARG A 202 0.48 29.63 7.31
CA ARG A 202 0.86 30.90 6.73
C ARG A 202 -0.38 31.57 6.13
N ILE A 203 -1.29 32.00 6.99
CA ILE A 203 -2.54 32.69 6.65
C ILE A 203 -2.21 33.92 5.81
N GLY A 204 -1.07 34.57 6.06
CA GLY A 204 -0.53 35.63 5.19
C GLY A 204 -0.25 35.18 3.76
N LEU A 205 0.25 33.96 3.53
CA LEU A 205 0.49 33.41 2.20
C LEU A 205 -0.83 33.12 1.46
N PHE A 206 -1.81 32.54 2.15
CA PHE A 206 -3.13 32.28 1.57
C PHE A 206 -3.89 33.59 1.28
N ALA A 207 -3.82 34.57 2.17
CA ALA A 207 -4.38 35.90 1.94
C ALA A 207 -3.71 36.59 0.73
N ALA A 208 -2.38 36.49 0.59
CA ALA A 208 -1.68 37.02 -0.58
C ALA A 208 -2.09 36.31 -1.89
N LEU A 209 -2.24 34.98 -1.87
CA LEU A 209 -2.71 34.20 -3.03
C LEU A 209 -4.12 34.61 -3.47
N LEU A 210 -5.04 34.83 -2.53
CA LEU A 210 -6.39 35.28 -2.84
C LEU A 210 -6.41 36.69 -3.45
N LEU A 211 -5.58 37.61 -2.94
CA LEU A 211 -5.48 38.96 -3.50
C LEU A 211 -4.89 38.96 -4.91
N ILE A 212 -3.84 38.18 -5.16
CA ILE A 212 -3.23 38.07 -6.50
C ILE A 212 -4.24 37.47 -7.50
N SER A 213 -4.98 36.44 -7.09
CA SER A 213 -6.04 35.83 -7.91
C SER A 213 -7.16 36.83 -8.23
N GLY A 214 -7.60 37.60 -7.23
CA GLY A 214 -8.61 38.64 -7.42
C GLY A 214 -8.19 39.71 -8.43
N VAL A 215 -6.96 40.21 -8.34
CA VAL A 215 -6.43 41.19 -9.30
C VAL A 215 -6.32 40.59 -10.71
N PHE A 216 -5.90 39.33 -10.83
CA PHE A 216 -5.86 38.63 -12.12
C PHE A 216 -7.23 38.52 -12.76
N LEU A 217 -8.26 38.11 -12.01
CA LEU A 217 -9.64 37.98 -12.51
C LEU A 217 -10.23 39.34 -12.92
N ILE A 218 -10.04 40.39 -12.12
CA ILE A 218 -10.51 41.74 -12.45
C ILE A 218 -9.85 42.22 -13.75
N ARG A 219 -8.55 41.97 -13.92
CA ARG A 219 -7.82 42.34 -15.14
C ARG A 219 -8.30 41.55 -16.36
N LYS A 220 -8.57 40.25 -16.20
CA LYS A 220 -9.07 39.37 -17.27
C LYS A 220 -10.50 39.75 -17.72
N VAL A 221 -11.35 40.17 -16.79
CA VAL A 221 -12.72 40.64 -17.09
C VAL A 221 -12.70 42.01 -17.76
N LYS A 222 -11.77 42.89 -17.40
CA LYS A 222 -11.67 44.25 -17.97
C LYS A 222 -10.97 44.30 -19.34
N LEU A 223 -10.12 43.32 -19.66
CA LEU A 223 -9.51 43.17 -21.00
C LEU A 223 -10.31 42.27 -21.95
N GLY A 224 -11.32 41.56 -21.44
CA GLY A 224 -12.19 40.69 -22.23
C GLY A 224 -13.48 41.38 -22.71
N LYS A 225 -13.51 42.72 -22.74
CA LYS A 225 -14.65 43.53 -23.16
C LYS A 225 -14.22 44.57 -24.17
#